data_AF-A0A2V6FA26-F1
#
_entry.id   AF-A0A2V6FA26-F1
#
_cell.length_a   1.000
_cell.length_b   1.000
_cell.length_c   1.000
_cell.angle_alpha   90.00
_cell.angle_beta   90.00
_cell.angle_gamma   90.00
#
_symmetry.space_group_name_H-M   'P 1'
#
loop_
_entity.id
_entity.type
_entity.pdbx_description
1 polymer ?
#
loop_
_entity_poly.entity_id
_entity_poly.type
_entity_poly.pdbx_seq_one_letter_code
_entity_poly.pdbx_strand_id
1 'polypeptide(L)'
;MHSAETETIEEPVAKTQEKSALDTSVAPTNAFATFADRHIGPSPEETAQMLRDVGFADLDALVAATVPKNIRLDRSLQLPAAKSENDALVELRALASQNRIARNFIGAGYSDTITPPVIQRNILENPG
;
A
#
# COMPACT_ATOMS: atom_id res chain seq x y z
N MET A 1 -30.62 45.61 -65.84
CA MET A 1 -30.39 46.47 -64.68
C MET A 1 -31.45 46.16 -63.64
N HIS A 2 -31.16 45.24 -62.74
CA HIS A 2 -31.93 44.99 -61.52
C HIS A 2 -30.96 44.59 -60.41
N SER A 3 -31.25 45.12 -59.24
CA SER A 3 -30.34 45.42 -58.15
C SER A 3 -30.04 44.24 -57.23
N ALA A 4 -28.87 44.35 -56.59
CA ALA A 4 -28.39 43.78 -55.33
C ALA A 4 -29.22 42.70 -54.62
N GLU A 5 -28.57 41.55 -54.36
CA GLU A 5 -28.84 40.68 -53.21
C GLU A 5 -27.53 40.34 -52.50
N THR A 6 -27.65 40.23 -51.19
CA THR A 6 -26.63 40.24 -50.14
C THR A 6 -25.92 38.91 -49.91
N GLU A 7 -24.62 39.04 -49.68
CA GLU A 7 -23.70 38.26 -48.84
C GLU A 7 -24.23 37.01 -48.09
N THR A 8 -23.62 35.85 -48.35
CA THR A 8 -23.34 34.84 -47.32
C THR A 8 -22.02 34.16 -47.69
N ILE A 9 -20.97 34.47 -46.93
CA ILE A 9 -19.65 33.85 -47.02
C ILE A 9 -19.68 32.63 -46.10
N GLU A 10 -19.60 31.41 -46.66
CA GLU A 10 -19.35 30.19 -45.88
C GLU A 10 -17.88 30.17 -45.42
N GLU A 11 -17.66 30.08 -44.11
CA GLU A 11 -16.34 29.84 -43.51
C GLU A 11 -15.88 28.38 -43.72
N PRO A 12 -14.58 28.13 -43.95
CA PRO A 12 -14.07 26.80 -44.27
C PRO A 12 -13.94 25.90 -43.04
N VAL A 13 -14.47 24.69 -43.15
CA VAL A 13 -14.37 23.58 -42.19
C VAL A 13 -12.90 23.23 -41.92
N ALA A 14 -12.48 23.42 -40.67
CA ALA A 14 -11.16 23.04 -40.18
C ALA A 14 -10.97 21.52 -40.18
N LYS A 15 -9.94 21.04 -40.89
CA LYS A 15 -9.45 19.65 -40.80
C LYS A 15 -8.59 19.51 -39.54
N THR A 16 -9.11 18.83 -38.52
CA THR A 16 -8.31 18.43 -37.36
C THR A 16 -7.39 17.28 -37.76
N GLN A 17 -6.08 17.56 -37.78
CA GLN A 17 -5.02 16.57 -37.96
C GLN A 17 -4.85 15.76 -36.67
N GLU A 18 -4.92 14.43 -36.78
CA GLU A 18 -4.51 13.52 -35.70
C GLU A 18 -3.00 13.64 -35.46
N LYS A 19 -2.62 14.09 -34.26
CA LYS A 19 -1.24 14.02 -33.79
C LYS A 19 -1.01 12.64 -33.19
N SER A 20 -0.27 11.81 -33.92
CA SER A 20 0.38 10.60 -33.40
C SER A 20 1.35 11.01 -32.28
N ALA A 21 0.99 10.67 -31.04
CA ALA A 21 1.86 10.86 -29.88
C ALA A 21 2.71 9.60 -29.71
N LEU A 22 4.03 9.79 -29.71
CA LEU A 22 5.05 8.78 -29.48
C LEU A 22 4.71 7.93 -28.25
N ASP A 23 4.73 6.62 -28.46
CA ASP A 23 4.78 5.59 -27.43
C ASP A 23 5.95 5.87 -26.48
N THR A 24 5.61 6.43 -25.32
CA THR A 24 6.52 6.59 -24.19
C THR A 24 6.15 5.54 -23.15
N SER A 25 6.11 4.26 -23.54
CA SER A 25 6.12 3.13 -22.61
C SER A 25 7.50 3.00 -21.96
N VAL A 26 7.86 3.97 -21.13
CA VAL A 26 8.77 3.70 -20.01
C VAL A 26 7.90 3.05 -18.96
N ALA A 27 7.99 1.72 -18.86
CA ALA A 27 7.41 0.99 -17.74
C ALA A 27 7.86 1.66 -16.44
N PRO A 28 6.96 1.99 -15.49
CA PRO A 28 7.38 2.52 -14.22
C PRO A 28 8.12 1.39 -13.47
N THR A 29 9.45 1.40 -13.52
CA THR A 29 10.35 0.42 -12.87
C THR A 29 10.40 0.59 -11.34
N ASN A 30 9.30 1.06 -10.73
CA ASN A 30 9.16 1.11 -9.29
C ASN A 30 7.67 1.07 -8.93
N ALA A 31 7.04 -0.08 -9.10
CA ALA A 31 5.81 -0.37 -8.39
C ALA A 31 6.14 -0.27 -6.89
N PHE A 32 5.50 0.65 -6.18
CA PHE A 32 5.71 0.82 -4.74
C PHE A 32 5.58 -0.56 -4.05
N ALA A 33 6.67 -1.05 -3.45
CA ALA A 33 6.67 -2.31 -2.71
C ALA A 33 5.62 -2.25 -1.59
N THR A 34 4.80 -3.29 -1.46
CA THR A 34 3.82 -3.39 -0.38
C THR A 34 4.52 -3.64 0.96
N PHE A 35 3.81 -3.46 2.08
CA PHE A 35 4.36 -3.87 3.38
C PHE A 35 4.74 -5.36 3.40
N ALA A 36 3.96 -6.22 2.73
CA ALA A 36 4.24 -7.65 2.66
C ALA A 36 5.59 -7.93 1.99
N ASP A 37 5.93 -7.20 0.92
CA ASP A 37 7.21 -7.35 0.21
C ASP A 37 8.41 -6.90 1.07
N ARG A 38 8.20 -5.98 2.03
CA ARG A 38 9.23 -5.55 2.98
C ARG A 38 9.31 -6.40 4.24
N HIS A 39 8.23 -7.09 4.57
CA HIS A 39 8.09 -7.88 5.79
C HIS A 39 8.46 -9.35 5.58
N ILE A 40 8.14 -9.90 4.41
CA ILE A 40 8.46 -11.26 4.01
C ILE A 40 9.86 -11.24 3.37
N GLY A 41 10.82 -11.89 4.02
CA GLY A 41 12.23 -11.87 3.60
C GLY A 41 12.50 -12.54 2.25
N PRO A 42 12.08 -13.81 2.03
CA PRO A 42 12.39 -14.53 0.80
C PRO A 42 11.79 -13.90 -0.45
N SER A 43 12.60 -13.70 -1.48
CA SER A 43 12.13 -13.32 -2.81
C SER A 43 11.31 -14.46 -3.45
N PRO A 44 10.57 -14.20 -4.55
CA PRO A 44 9.92 -15.25 -5.31
C PRO A 44 10.88 -16.34 -5.79
N GLU A 45 12.09 -15.97 -6.20
CA GLU A 45 13.14 -16.89 -6.66
C GLU A 45 13.70 -17.72 -5.51
N GLU A 46 13.96 -17.10 -4.35
CA GLU A 46 14.40 -17.79 -3.13
C GLU A 46 13.34 -18.76 -2.62
N THR A 47 12.07 -18.32 -2.62
CA THR A 47 10.92 -19.17 -2.26
C THR A 47 10.83 -20.39 -3.19
N ALA A 48 10.98 -20.18 -4.50
CA ALA A 48 10.99 -21.28 -5.46
C ALA A 48 12.17 -22.23 -5.26
N GLN A 49 13.36 -21.72 -4.89
CA GLN A 49 14.51 -22.57 -4.56
C GLN A 49 14.25 -23.39 -3.31
N MET A 50 13.79 -22.77 -2.22
CA MET A 50 13.46 -23.45 -0.99
C MET A 50 12.41 -24.56 -1.21
N LEU A 51 11.37 -24.28 -1.98
CA LEU A 51 10.32 -25.26 -2.33
C LEU A 51 10.89 -26.47 -3.07
N ARG A 52 11.82 -26.27 -4.01
CA ARG A 52 12.53 -27.37 -4.69
C ARG A 52 13.32 -28.21 -3.71
N ASP A 53 14.02 -27.57 -2.77
CA ASP A 53 14.86 -28.27 -1.78
C ASP A 53 14.02 -29.16 -0.85
N VAL A 54 12.79 -28.73 -0.53
CA VAL A 54 11.84 -29.53 0.26
C VAL A 54 10.91 -30.41 -0.58
N GLY A 55 11.06 -30.42 -1.91
CA GLY A 55 10.33 -31.31 -2.82
C GLY A 55 8.88 -30.93 -3.11
N PHE A 56 8.49 -29.66 -2.96
CA PHE A 56 7.14 -29.18 -3.26
C PHE A 56 7.11 -28.26 -4.49
N ALA A 57 5.99 -28.29 -5.23
CA ALA A 57 5.81 -27.48 -6.44
C ALA A 57 5.48 -26.02 -6.13
N ASP A 58 4.72 -25.77 -5.06
CA ASP A 58 4.26 -24.46 -4.64
C ASP A 58 3.95 -24.45 -3.13
N LEU A 59 3.64 -23.27 -2.60
CA LEU A 59 3.28 -23.08 -1.19
C LEU A 59 1.97 -23.80 -0.82
N ASP A 60 1.00 -23.89 -1.73
CA ASP A 60 -0.29 -24.53 -1.44
C ASP A 60 -0.14 -26.04 -1.22
N ALA A 61 0.69 -26.71 -2.02
CA ALA A 61 1.05 -28.11 -1.87
C ALA A 61 1.76 -28.37 -0.54
N LEU A 62 2.71 -27.50 -0.17
CA LEU A 62 3.39 -27.57 1.12
C LEU A 62 2.41 -27.42 2.29
N VAL A 63 1.50 -26.43 2.24
CA VAL A 63 0.49 -26.20 3.28
C VAL A 63 -0.46 -27.39 3.38
N ALA A 64 -0.91 -27.95 2.25
CA ALA A 64 -1.82 -29.10 2.23
C ALA A 64 -1.19 -30.37 2.83
N ALA A 65 0.11 -30.57 2.63
CA ALA A 65 0.85 -31.68 3.24
C ALA A 65 1.12 -31.48 4.74
N THR A 66 1.14 -30.23 5.21
CA THR A 66 1.53 -29.88 6.60
C THR A 66 0.33 -29.71 7.53
N VAL A 67 -0.76 -29.07 7.07
CA VAL A 67 -1.91 -28.69 7.90
C VAL A 67 -3.10 -29.61 7.60
N PRO A 68 -3.59 -30.40 8.59
CA PRO A 68 -4.76 -31.26 8.39
C PRO A 68 -5.99 -30.51 7.89
N LYS A 69 -6.62 -31.02 6.84
CA LYS A 69 -7.74 -30.36 6.15
C LYS A 69 -8.92 -30.04 7.07
N ASN A 70 -9.19 -30.87 8.08
CA ASN A 70 -10.33 -30.72 8.99
C ASN A 70 -10.20 -29.52 9.95
N ILE A 71 -9.00 -28.93 10.08
CA ILE A 71 -8.78 -27.74 10.90
C ILE A 71 -8.37 -26.51 10.08
N ARG A 72 -8.18 -26.65 8.77
CA ARG A 72 -7.84 -25.54 7.87
C ARG A 72 -9.08 -24.68 7.63
N LEU A 73 -8.92 -23.36 7.67
CA LEU A 73 -9.98 -22.42 7.35
C LEU A 73 -10.36 -22.55 5.86
N ASP A 74 -11.65 -22.69 5.59
CA ASP A 74 -12.23 -22.93 4.25
C ASP A 74 -12.66 -21.64 3.52
N ARG A 75 -12.41 -20.50 4.15
CA ARG A 75 -12.73 -19.17 3.64
C ARG A 75 -11.56 -18.22 3.84
N SER A 76 -11.51 -17.16 3.04
CA SER A 76 -10.61 -16.04 3.28
C SER A 76 -10.95 -15.35 4.60
N LEU A 77 -9.94 -14.75 5.23
CA LEU A 77 -10.15 -13.91 6.42
C LEU A 77 -11.01 -12.70 6.04
N GLN A 78 -11.98 -12.38 6.89
CA GLN A 78 -12.83 -11.19 6.74
C GLN A 78 -12.13 -9.98 7.36
N LEU A 79 -11.14 -9.45 6.63
CA LEU A 79 -10.36 -8.29 7.03
C LEU A 79 -10.57 -7.13 6.05
N PRO A 80 -10.40 -5.86 6.49
CA PRO A 80 -10.32 -4.74 5.57
C PRO A 80 -9.20 -4.92 4.54
N ALA A 81 -9.31 -4.25 3.41
CA ALA A 81 -8.24 -4.22 2.42
C ALA A 81 -6.93 -3.72 3.06
N ALA A 82 -5.80 -4.29 2.62
CA ALA A 82 -4.50 -3.88 3.08
C ALA A 82 -4.25 -2.41 2.77
N LYS A 83 -3.68 -1.69 3.74
CA LYS A 83 -3.27 -0.29 3.60
C LYS A 83 -1.78 -0.22 3.33
N SER A 84 -1.33 0.86 2.70
CA SER A 84 0.10 1.19 2.67
C SER A 84 0.59 1.50 4.09
N GLU A 85 1.90 1.40 4.33
CA GLU A 85 2.49 1.78 5.63
C GLU A 85 2.16 3.24 6.00
N ASN A 86 2.13 4.13 5.01
CA ASN A 86 1.83 5.54 5.24
C ASN A 86 0.36 5.73 5.67
N ASP A 87 -0.57 5.13 4.92
CA ASP A 87 -2.01 5.25 5.20
C ASP A 87 -2.37 4.65 6.56
N ALA A 88 -1.73 3.53 6.92
CA ALA A 88 -1.91 2.92 8.24
C ALA A 88 -1.46 3.88 9.37
N LEU A 89 -0.31 4.56 9.22
CA LEU A 89 0.14 5.55 10.19
C LEU A 89 -0.77 6.79 10.26
N VAL A 90 -1.31 7.25 9.12
CA VAL A 90 -2.27 8.36 9.08
C VAL A 90 -3.55 8.02 9.84
N GLU A 91 -4.11 6.84 9.58
CA GLU A 91 -5.30 6.36 10.28
C GLU A 91 -5.05 6.20 11.79
N LEU A 92 -3.94 5.57 12.18
CA LEU A 92 -3.61 5.38 13.58
C LEU A 92 -3.41 6.72 14.31
N ARG A 93 -2.85 7.73 13.66
CA ARG A 93 -2.77 9.10 14.21
C ARG A 93 -4.14 9.72 14.39
N ALA A 94 -5.06 9.53 13.44
CA ALA A 94 -6.43 10.03 13.54
C ALA A 94 -7.25 9.34 14.64
N LEU A 95 -6.98 8.06 14.91
CA LEU A 95 -7.56 7.37 16.07
C LEU A 95 -6.93 7.85 17.38
N ALA A 96 -5.61 7.96 17.44
CA ALA A 96 -4.89 8.41 18.63
C ALA A 96 -5.25 9.85 19.05
N SER A 97 -5.59 10.73 18.10
CA SER A 97 -6.00 12.12 18.40
C SER A 97 -7.33 12.24 19.15
N GLN A 98 -8.11 11.16 19.22
CA GLN A 98 -9.35 11.11 19.98
C GLN A 98 -9.10 10.89 21.49
N ASN A 99 -7.88 10.48 21.86
CA ASN A 99 -7.49 10.30 23.26
C ASN A 99 -7.39 11.66 23.99
N ARG A 100 -7.82 11.69 25.25
CA ARG A 100 -7.67 12.88 26.12
C ARG A 100 -6.46 12.73 27.01
N ILE A 101 -5.41 13.50 26.73
CA ILE A 101 -4.22 13.57 27.57
C ILE A 101 -4.48 14.58 28.69
N ALA A 102 -4.55 14.09 29.93
CA ALA A 102 -4.78 14.91 31.12
C ALA A 102 -3.66 14.69 32.14
N ARG A 103 -3.49 15.66 33.05
CA ARG A 103 -2.66 15.47 34.25
C ARG A 103 -3.43 14.56 35.20
N ASN A 104 -3.00 13.31 35.28
CA ASN A 104 -3.67 12.28 36.04
C ASN A 104 -2.99 12.09 37.41
N PHE A 105 -3.74 12.32 38.49
CA PHE A 105 -3.31 12.10 39.87
C PHE A 105 -4.12 10.99 40.57
N ILE A 106 -4.72 10.08 39.80
CA ILE A 106 -5.50 8.95 40.33
C ILE A 106 -4.63 8.03 41.18
N GLY A 107 -3.35 7.86 40.81
CA GLY A 107 -2.45 6.92 41.46
C GLY A 107 -2.80 5.48 41.11
N ALA A 108 -3.12 4.67 42.13
CA ALA A 108 -3.46 3.25 41.99
C ALA A 108 -2.35 2.38 41.33
N GLY A 109 -1.09 2.71 41.60
CA GLY A 109 0.07 1.95 41.11
C GLY A 109 0.73 2.53 39.85
N TYR A 110 0.17 3.60 39.26
CA TYR A 110 0.79 4.31 38.15
C TYR A 110 0.98 5.79 38.50
N SER A 111 2.11 6.35 38.11
CA SER A 111 2.43 7.77 38.29
C SER A 111 3.21 8.25 37.07
N ASP A 112 2.85 9.43 36.57
CA ASP A 112 3.50 10.02 35.40
C ASP A 112 4.98 10.33 35.69
N THR A 113 5.81 10.33 34.66
CA THR A 113 7.26 10.52 34.79
C THR A 113 7.85 11.18 33.54
N ILE A 114 8.97 11.86 33.73
CA ILE A 114 9.77 12.36 32.62
C ILE A 114 10.72 11.24 32.19
N THR A 115 10.38 10.56 31.10
CA THR A 115 11.32 9.62 30.45
C THR A 115 12.50 10.42 29.87
N PRO A 116 13.74 10.21 30.34
CA PRO A 116 14.89 10.94 29.80
C PRO A 116 15.01 10.73 28.29
N PRO A 117 15.11 11.80 27.47
CA PRO A 117 15.11 11.65 26.01
C PRO A 117 16.21 10.75 25.46
N VAL A 118 17.37 10.71 26.13
CA VAL A 118 18.49 9.83 25.76
C VAL A 118 18.14 8.35 25.92
N ILE A 119 17.32 8.00 26.91
CA ILE A 119 16.86 6.62 27.12
C ILE A 119 15.78 6.27 26.12
N GLN A 120 14.81 7.17 25.91
CA GLN A 120 13.75 6.96 24.91
C GLN A 120 14.35 6.69 23.53
N ARG A 121 15.21 7.59 23.04
CA ARG A 121 15.74 7.51 21.67
C ARG A 121 16.71 6.35 21.47
N ASN A 122 17.66 6.16 22.40
CA ASN A 122 18.78 5.25 22.16
C ASN A 122 18.55 3.84 22.71
N ILE A 123 17.53 3.64 23.54
CA ILE A 123 17.17 2.33 24.11
C ILE A 123 15.79 1.89 23.62
N LEU A 124 14.73 2.66 23.89
CA LEU A 124 13.36 2.22 23.57
C LEU A 124 13.07 2.22 22.06
N GLU A 125 13.57 3.22 21.33
CA GLU A 125 13.32 3.40 19.90
C GLU A 125 14.45 2.83 19.01
N ASN A 126 15.41 2.09 19.61
CA ASN A 126 16.55 1.52 18.89
C ASN A 126 16.42 -0.02 18.76
N PRO A 127 16.37 -0.58 17.53
CA PRO A 127 16.22 -2.03 17.33
C PRO A 127 17.49 -2.86 17.62
N GLY A 128 18.67 -2.26 17.82
CA GLY A 128 19.91 -2.99 18.09
C GLY A 128 21.14 -2.10 18.14
#